data_AF-A0A956DTJ4-F1
#
_entry.id   AF-A0A956DTJ4-F1
#
_cell.length_a   1.000
_cell.length_b   1.000
_cell.length_c   1.000
_cell.angle_alpha   90.00
_cell.angle_beta   90.00
_cell.angle_gamma   90.00
#
_symmetry.space_group_name_H-M   'P 1'
#
loop_
_entity.id
_entity.type
_entity.pdbx_description
1 polymer ?
#
loop_
_entity_poly.entity_id
_entity_poly.type
_entity_poly.pdbx_seq_one_letter_code
_entity_poly.pdbx_strand_id
1 'polypeptide(L)'
;VVASRGYDPLVRDWLGPVTERALRHSLCSALMIRHVGEGHGEREQAIARLADTYQRAKQLLDDNRGEEALPMIELVAEQAGANAAVQETFATALDRVGRTVEANGRRELAALIRDRLG
;
A
#
# COMPACT_ATOMS: atom_id res chain seq x y z
N VAL A 1 5.72 -19.12 -12.63
CA VAL A 1 4.49 -18.37 -12.98
C VAL A 1 4.58 -17.03 -12.30
N VAL A 2 4.64 -15.93 -13.06
CA VAL A 2 4.66 -14.57 -12.53
C VAL A 2 3.44 -13.87 -13.09
N ALA A 3 2.53 -13.43 -12.22
CA ALA A 3 1.33 -12.68 -12.58
C ALA A 3 1.49 -11.25 -12.06
N SER A 4 1.18 -10.25 -12.88
CA SER A 4 1.06 -8.87 -12.41
C SER A 4 -0.21 -8.21 -12.95
N ARG A 5 -1.06 -7.80 -12.02
CA ARG A 5 -2.04 -6.72 -12.22
C ARG A 5 -1.29 -5.41 -12.42
N GLY A 6 -1.71 -4.60 -13.38
CA GLY A 6 -1.26 -3.20 -13.56
C GLY A 6 -0.39 -3.01 -14.79
N TYR A 7 -0.94 -2.29 -15.76
CA TYR A 7 -0.38 -1.98 -17.08
C TYR A 7 0.77 -0.97 -17.02
N ASP A 8 1.89 -1.28 -17.68
CA ASP A 8 2.81 -0.30 -18.28
C ASP A 8 3.42 -0.95 -19.54
N PRO A 9 3.52 -0.26 -20.71
CA PRO A 9 3.91 -0.89 -21.96
C PRO A 9 5.43 -1.17 -22.05
N LEU A 10 5.79 -2.32 -22.62
CA LEU A 10 7.18 -2.72 -22.89
C LEU A 10 7.86 -1.82 -23.91
N VAL A 11 9.06 -1.35 -23.59
CA VAL A 11 9.97 -0.68 -24.54
C VAL A 11 10.71 -1.75 -25.36
N ARG A 12 10.49 -1.78 -26.67
CA ARG A 12 10.98 -2.82 -27.60
C ARG A 12 12.49 -2.80 -27.83
N ASP A 13 13.15 -1.67 -27.66
CA ASP A 13 14.53 -1.45 -28.12
C ASP A 13 15.61 -2.16 -27.29
N TRP A 14 15.24 -2.79 -26.17
CA TRP A 14 16.16 -3.46 -25.25
C TRP A 14 16.07 -5.00 -25.27
N LEU A 15 15.22 -5.56 -26.14
CA LEU A 15 15.06 -7.00 -26.27
C LEU A 15 16.09 -7.54 -27.26
N GLY A 16 17.01 -8.38 -26.78
CA GLY A 16 17.91 -9.12 -27.66
C GLY A 16 17.14 -10.05 -28.63
N PRO A 17 17.75 -10.47 -29.76
CA PRO A 17 17.05 -11.16 -30.85
C PRO A 17 16.34 -12.45 -30.44
N VAL A 18 16.90 -13.16 -29.45
CA VAL A 18 16.35 -14.42 -28.91
C VAL A 18 15.10 -14.15 -28.09
N THR A 19 15.13 -13.13 -27.24
CA THR A 19 14.01 -12.73 -26.38
C THR A 19 12.85 -12.19 -27.22
N GLU A 20 13.14 -11.43 -28.28
CA GLU A 20 12.12 -10.94 -29.21
C GLU A 20 11.43 -12.10 -29.96
N ARG A 21 12.20 -13.11 -30.41
CA ARG A 21 11.65 -14.29 -31.09
C ARG A 21 10.79 -15.14 -30.16
N ALA A 22 11.21 -15.32 -28.91
CA ALA A 22 10.44 -16.03 -27.89
C ALA A 22 9.12 -15.30 -27.56
N LEU A 23 9.14 -13.97 -27.47
CA LEU A 23 7.95 -13.16 -27.24
C LEU A 23 6.96 -13.17 -28.41
N ARG A 24 7.43 -13.24 -29.67
CA ARG A 24 6.54 -13.35 -30.84
C ARG A 24 5.78 -14.68 -30.92
N HIS A 25 6.35 -15.75 -30.39
CA HIS A 25 5.74 -17.09 -30.38
C HIS A 25 5.06 -17.45 -29.05
N SER A 26 5.28 -16.63 -28.02
CA SER A 26 4.62 -16.75 -26.73
C SER A 26 3.22 -16.13 -26.82
N LEU A 27 2.19 -16.98 -26.88
CA LEU A 27 0.80 -16.58 -26.65
C LEU A 27 0.53 -16.21 -25.17
N CYS A 28 1.54 -16.31 -24.30
CA CYS A 28 1.47 -15.97 -22.88
C CYS A 28 2.03 -14.56 -22.64
N SER A 29 1.18 -13.67 -22.17
CA SER A 29 1.45 -12.27 -21.78
C SER A 29 2.26 -12.11 -20.47
N ALA A 30 3.05 -13.11 -20.08
CA ALA A 30 3.58 -13.23 -18.70
C ALA A 30 5.05 -12.83 -18.51
N LEU A 31 5.71 -12.22 -19.51
CA LEU A 31 7.12 -11.81 -19.40
C LEU A 31 7.27 -10.33 -19.72
N MET A 32 7.06 -9.48 -18.70
CA MET A 32 7.49 -8.08 -18.77
C MET A 32 8.56 -7.85 -17.69
N ILE A 33 9.81 -7.67 -18.12
CA ILE A 33 10.91 -7.23 -17.26
C ILE A 33 10.70 -5.73 -17.02
N ARG A 34 10.48 -5.35 -15.76
CA ARG A 34 10.29 -3.95 -15.38
C ARG A 34 11.61 -3.20 -15.54
N HIS A 35 11.57 -2.03 -16.17
CA HIS A 35 12.64 -1.05 -15.99
C HIS A 35 12.54 -0.56 -14.54
N VAL A 36 13.43 -1.06 -13.68
CA VAL A 36 13.58 -0.56 -12.31
C VAL A 36 14.19 0.84 -12.43
N GLY A 37 13.35 1.87 -12.50
CA GLY A 37 13.82 3.26 -12.49
C GLY A 37 14.68 3.53 -11.25
N GLU A 38 15.62 4.46 -11.37
CA GLU A 38 16.39 4.96 -10.22
C GLU A 38 15.40 5.39 -9.12
N GLY A 39 15.57 4.85 -7.91
CA GLY A 39 14.67 5.10 -6.76
C GLY A 39 13.60 4.03 -6.49
N HIS A 40 13.49 2.95 -7.28
CA HIS A 40 12.56 1.86 -6.95
C HIS A 40 12.87 1.21 -5.59
N GLY A 41 14.15 0.94 -5.31
CA GLY A 41 14.57 0.37 -4.03
C GLY A 41 14.29 1.29 -2.85
N GLU A 42 14.43 2.61 -3.02
CA GLU A 42 14.08 3.60 -1.99
C GLU A 42 12.58 3.60 -1.73
N ARG A 43 11.77 3.52 -2.78
CA ARG A 43 10.31 3.47 -2.68
C ARG A 43 9.83 2.17 -2.03
N GLU A 44 10.42 1.02 -2.40
CA GLU A 44 10.14 -0.26 -1.75
C GLU A 44 10.53 -0.24 -0.28
N GLN A 45 11.69 0.32 0.07
CA GLN A 45 12.10 0.49 1.46
C GLN A 45 11.17 1.43 2.23
N ALA A 46 10.71 2.53 1.62
CA ALA A 46 9.75 3.43 2.24
C ALA A 46 8.42 2.72 2.52
N ILE A 47 7.92 1.94 1.55
CA ILE A 47 6.71 1.12 1.72
C ILE A 47 6.90 0.09 2.84
N ALA A 48 8.06 -0.58 2.88
CA ALA A 48 8.37 -1.56 3.93
C ALA A 48 8.39 -0.91 5.33
N ARG A 49 9.05 0.25 5.48
CA ARG A 49 9.06 1.02 6.74
C ARG A 49 7.67 1.46 7.17
N LEU A 50 6.84 1.87 6.21
CA LEU A 50 5.46 2.27 6.47
C LEU A 50 4.61 1.08 6.95
N ALA A 51 4.76 -0.08 6.30
CA ALA A 51 4.09 -1.30 6.70
C ALA A 51 4.51 -1.77 8.10
N ASP A 52 5.79 -1.65 8.44
CA ASP A 52 6.32 -2.01 9.76
C ASP A 52 5.78 -1.08 10.85
N THR A 53 5.75 0.23 10.58
CA THR A 53 5.12 1.23 11.46
C THR A 53 3.64 0.91 11.69
N TYR A 54 2.91 0.59 10.63
CA TYR A 54 1.49 0.21 10.72
C TYR A 54 1.29 -1.05 11.57
N GLN A 55 2.12 -2.07 11.37
CA GLN A 55 2.04 -3.31 12.14
C GLN A 55 2.34 -3.09 13.63
N ARG A 56 3.33 -2.24 13.93
CA ARG A 56 3.65 -1.85 15.31
C ARG A 56 2.50 -1.07 15.97
N ALA A 57 1.86 -0.16 15.24
CA ALA A 57 0.70 0.56 15.73
C ALA A 57 -0.45 -0.41 16.07
N LYS A 58 -0.70 -1.42 15.23
CA LYS A 58 -1.70 -2.46 15.52
C LYS A 58 -1.39 -3.25 16.78
N GLN A 59 -0.14 -3.69 16.95
CA GLN A 59 0.28 -4.40 18.17
C GLN A 59 0.04 -3.56 19.42
N LEU A 60 0.35 -2.26 19.37
CA LEU A 60 0.06 -1.35 20.48
C LEU A 60 -1.44 -1.25 20.76
N LEU A 61 -2.30 -1.22 19.74
CA LEU A 61 -3.75 -1.21 19.93
C LEU A 61 -4.27 -2.52 20.53
N ASP A 62 -3.73 -3.66 20.08
CA ASP A 62 -4.03 -4.99 20.63
C ASP A 62 -3.64 -5.05 22.12
N ASP A 63 -2.53 -4.41 22.50
CA ASP A 63 -2.04 -4.27 23.87
C ASP A 63 -2.74 -3.16 24.69
N ASN A 64 -3.81 -2.54 24.16
CA ASN A 64 -4.53 -1.42 24.79
C ASN A 64 -3.67 -0.15 25.02
N ARG A 65 -2.61 0.05 24.25
CA ARG A 65 -1.69 1.19 24.32
C ARG A 65 -2.06 2.25 23.27
N GLY A 66 -3.28 2.75 23.37
CA GLY A 66 -3.87 3.70 22.42
C GLY A 66 -3.08 5.00 22.25
N GLU A 67 -2.60 5.57 23.36
CA GLU A 67 -1.81 6.81 23.35
C GLU A 67 -0.50 6.67 22.58
N GLU A 68 0.13 5.48 22.64
CA GLU A 68 1.38 5.20 21.93
C GLU A 68 1.14 4.83 20.47
N ALA A 69 0.02 4.17 20.17
CA ALA A 69 -0.36 3.82 18.82
C ALA A 69 -0.78 5.03 17.98
N LEU A 70 -1.40 6.03 18.60
CA LEU A 70 -1.98 7.19 17.92
C LEU A 70 -1.00 7.97 17.02
N PRO A 71 0.18 8.41 17.50
CA PRO A 71 1.12 9.14 16.64
C PRO A 71 1.67 8.28 15.50
N MET A 72 1.77 6.96 15.69
CA MET A 72 2.22 6.05 14.63
C MET A 72 1.18 5.92 13.53
N ILE A 73 -0.10 5.73 13.89
CA ILE A 73 -1.16 5.59 12.90
C ILE A 73 -1.48 6.91 12.20
N GLU A 74 -1.28 8.05 12.87
CA GLU A 74 -1.38 9.37 12.25
C GLU A 74 -0.35 9.53 11.12
N LEU A 75 0.93 9.23 11.39
CA LEU A 75 1.99 9.21 10.37
C LEU A 75 1.65 8.28 9.21
N VAL A 76 1.12 7.08 9.50
CA VAL A 76 0.72 6.14 8.44
C VAL A 76 -0.44 6.70 7.62
N ALA A 77 -1.41 7.35 8.25
CA ALA A 77 -2.56 7.95 7.58
C ALA A 77 -2.17 9.16 6.72
N GLU A 78 -1.14 9.91 7.06
CA GLU A 78 -0.60 10.98 6.20
C GLU A 78 -0.05 10.42 4.88
N GLN A 79 0.65 9.28 4.94
CA GLN A 79 1.29 8.68 3.77
C GLN A 79 0.37 7.74 2.98
N ALA A 80 -0.59 7.11 3.64
CA ALA A 80 -1.52 6.13 3.08
C ALA A 80 -2.99 6.53 3.32
N GLY A 81 -3.30 7.82 3.17
CA GLY A 81 -4.63 8.36 3.47
C GLY A 81 -5.79 7.72 2.71
N ALA A 82 -5.53 7.26 1.48
CA ALA A 82 -6.51 6.57 0.64
C ALA A 82 -6.69 5.07 0.95
N ASN A 83 -6.11 4.56 2.05
CA ASN A 83 -6.27 3.18 2.48
C ASN A 83 -7.35 3.09 3.58
N ALA A 84 -8.48 2.45 3.27
CA ALA A 84 -9.59 2.30 4.21
C ALA A 84 -9.18 1.58 5.51
N ALA A 85 -8.31 0.56 5.44
CA ALA A 85 -7.85 -0.16 6.62
C ALA A 85 -7.02 0.73 7.56
N VAL A 86 -6.23 1.64 6.99
CA VAL A 86 -5.47 2.63 7.76
C VAL A 86 -6.42 3.59 8.47
N GLN A 87 -7.45 4.10 7.78
CA GLN A 87 -8.43 5.00 8.39
C GLN A 87 -9.25 4.33 9.51
N GLU A 88 -9.65 3.06 9.37
CA GLU A 88 -10.29 2.31 10.46
C GLU A 88 -9.37 2.13 11.67
N THR A 89 -8.10 1.79 11.41
CA THR A 89 -7.13 1.61 12.49
C THR A 89 -6.89 2.93 13.23
N PHE A 90 -6.90 4.05 12.50
CA PHE A 90 -6.84 5.38 13.08
C PHE A 90 -8.08 5.69 13.93
N ALA A 91 -9.27 5.34 13.45
CA ALA A 91 -10.50 5.46 14.23
C ALA A 91 -10.41 4.70 15.56
N THR A 92 -9.92 3.45 15.53
CA THR A 92 -9.71 2.63 16.73
C THR A 92 -8.74 3.28 17.71
N ALA A 93 -7.63 3.85 17.22
CA ALA A 93 -6.67 4.55 18.07
C ALA A 93 -7.28 5.79 18.73
N LEU A 94 -8.06 6.58 17.98
CA LEU A 94 -8.76 7.76 18.48
C LEU A 94 -9.79 7.39 19.56
N ASP A 95 -10.59 6.35 19.33
CA ASP A 95 -11.53 5.87 20.36
C ASP A 95 -10.82 5.44 21.64
N ARG A 96 -9.65 4.81 21.52
CA ARG A 96 -8.87 4.35 22.68
C ARG A 96 -8.36 5.49 23.55
N VAL A 97 -8.18 6.67 22.98
CA VAL A 97 -7.80 7.90 23.71
C VAL A 97 -9.00 8.81 23.99
N GLY A 98 -10.24 8.35 23.77
CA GLY A 98 -11.47 9.10 24.04
C GLY A 98 -11.85 10.15 23.00
N ARG A 99 -11.19 10.16 21.83
CA ARG A 99 -11.40 11.11 20.71
C ARG A 99 -12.48 10.60 19.74
N THR A 100 -13.69 10.39 20.27
CA THR A 100 -14.78 9.67 19.57
C THR A 100 -15.33 10.43 18.34
N VAL A 101 -15.33 11.77 18.38
CA VAL A 101 -15.78 12.59 17.24
C VAL A 101 -14.84 12.41 16.06
N GLU A 102 -13.52 12.50 16.29
CA GLU A 102 -12.54 12.27 15.22
C GLU A 102 -12.57 10.82 14.75
N ALA A 103 -12.77 9.85 15.66
CA ALA A 103 -12.88 8.45 15.30
C ALA A 103 -14.03 8.18 14.32
N ASN A 104 -15.20 8.78 14.56
CA ASN A 104 -16.34 8.66 13.64
C ASN A 104 -16.05 9.23 12.26
N GLY A 105 -15.42 10.40 12.19
CA GLY A 105 -14.99 10.98 10.91
C GLY A 105 -14.02 10.06 10.14
N ARG A 106 -13.14 9.34 10.84
CA ARG A 106 -12.23 8.36 10.22
C ARG A 106 -12.95 7.12 9.71
N ARG A 107 -13.98 6.63 10.41
CA ARG A 107 -14.83 5.51 9.94
C ARG A 107 -15.64 5.89 8.70
N GLU A 108 -16.22 7.08 8.70
CA GLU A 108 -16.94 7.62 7.53
C GLU A 108 -16.01 7.71 6.32
N LEU A 109 -14.79 8.23 6.51
CA LEU A 109 -13.79 8.28 5.45
C LEU A 109 -13.42 6.87 4.95
N ALA A 110 -13.25 5.91 5.85
CA ALA A 110 -12.98 4.52 5.47
C ALA A 110 -14.11 3.91 4.63
N ALA A 111 -15.37 4.17 5.00
CA ALA A 111 -16.54 3.74 4.24
C ALA A 111 -16.55 4.36 2.83
N LEU A 112 -16.33 5.68 2.73
CA LEU A 112 -16.25 6.38 1.44
C LEU A 112 -15.13 5.82 0.53
N ILE A 113 -13.98 5.49 1.10
CA ILE A 113 -12.87 4.88 0.34
C ILE A 113 -13.27 3.51 -0.21
N ARG A 114 -13.96 2.67 0.58
CA ARG A 114 -14.42 1.35 0.13
C ARG A 114 -15.45 1.49 -0.99
N ASP A 115 -16.43 2.37 -0.82
CA ASP A 115 -17.50 2.59 -1.81
C ASP A 115 -16.95 3.10 -3.15
N ARG A 116 -15.84 3.84 -3.13
CA ARG A 116 -15.19 4.33 -4.36
C ARG A 116 -14.37 3.25 -5.09
N LEU A 117 -13.95 2.21 -4.39
CA LEU A 117 -13.07 1.15 -4.92
C LEU A 117 -13.81 -0.17 -5.23
N GLY A 118 -15.05 -0.33 -4.76
CA GLY A 118 -15.96 -1.43 -5.09
C GLY A 118 -16.78 -1.16 -6.35
#